data_AF-A0A2N2Z3M3-F1
#
_entry.id   AF-A0A2N2Z3M3-F1
#
_cell.length_a   1.000
_cell.length_b   1.000
_cell.length_c   1.000
_cell.angle_alpha   90.00
_cell.angle_beta   90.00
_cell.angle_gamma   90.00
#
_symmetry.space_group_name_H-M   'P 1'
#
loop_
_entity.id
_entity.type
_entity.pdbx_description
1 polymer ?
#
loop_
_entity_poly.entity_id
_entity_poly.type
_entity_poly.pdbx_seq_one_letter_code
_entity_poly.pdbx_strand_id
1 'polypeptide(L)'
;SNHQEIAKPGFGTVQNPINMMMDDHEAEGERFVRIAELSNDYTPPEDACNTYRVTLALLKEFEDDLHMHVHLENNILFPKAIEMEKELS
;
A
#
# COMPACT_ATOMS: atom_id res chain seq x y z
N SER A 1 -24.63 8.10 -28.52
CA SER A 1 -23.52 8.81 -27.87
C SER A 1 -24.04 9.50 -26.62
N ASN A 2 -23.95 8.84 -25.47
CA ASN A 2 -24.24 9.46 -24.18
C ASN A 2 -22.90 9.76 -23.50
N HIS A 3 -22.29 10.89 -23.85
CA HIS A 3 -21.34 11.52 -22.94
C HIS A 3 -22.19 12.24 -21.90
N GLN A 4 -22.47 11.58 -20.77
CA GLN A 4 -22.88 12.32 -19.58
C GLN A 4 -21.67 13.15 -19.15
N GLU A 5 -21.85 14.46 -19.03
CA GLU A 5 -20.83 15.32 -18.41
C GLU A 5 -20.51 14.77 -17.02
N ILE A 6 -19.28 14.29 -16.86
CA ILE A 6 -18.79 13.82 -15.57
C ILE A 6 -18.59 15.06 -14.71
N ALA A 7 -19.36 15.16 -13.62
CA ALA A 7 -19.20 16.27 -12.68
C ALA A 7 -17.76 16.30 -12.14
N LYS A 8 -17.15 17.49 -12.12
CA LYS A 8 -15.78 17.63 -11.61
C LYS A 8 -15.70 17.14 -10.16
N PRO A 9 -14.80 16.21 -9.84
CA PRO A 9 -14.70 15.70 -8.49
C PRO A 9 -14.18 16.79 -7.54
N GLY A 10 -14.60 16.72 -6.27
CA GLY A 10 -14.20 17.69 -5.23
C GLY A 10 -12.69 17.70 -4.94
N PHE A 11 -11.96 16.69 -5.41
CA PHE A 11 -10.50 16.58 -5.30
C PHE A 11 -9.74 17.11 -6.53
N GLY A 12 -10.42 17.69 -7.52
CA GLY A 12 -9.79 18.21 -8.73
C GLY A 12 -9.44 17.10 -9.71
N THR A 13 -8.27 16.48 -9.58
CA THR A 13 -7.80 15.38 -10.43
C THR A 13 -7.52 14.13 -9.60
N VAL A 14 -7.56 12.94 -10.21
CA VAL A 14 -7.21 11.68 -9.54
C VAL A 14 -5.77 11.65 -9.04
N GLN A 15 -4.89 12.49 -9.60
CA GLN A 15 -3.51 12.64 -9.13
C GLN A 15 -3.43 13.12 -7.66
N ASN A 16 -4.36 13.97 -7.23
CA ASN A 16 -4.33 14.54 -5.88
C ASN A 16 -4.48 13.47 -4.77
N PRO A 17 -5.54 12.63 -4.77
CA PRO A 17 -5.63 11.53 -3.80
C PRO A 17 -4.55 10.47 -4.01
N ILE A 18 -4.10 10.21 -5.24
CA ILE A 18 -2.98 9.28 -5.50
C ILE A 18 -1.71 9.76 -4.78
N ASN A 19 -1.38 11.05 -4.85
CA ASN A 19 -0.19 11.57 -4.17
C ASN A 19 -0.26 11.35 -2.65
N MET A 20 -1.42 11.58 -2.03
CA MET A 20 -1.59 11.29 -0.60
C MET A 20 -1.41 9.80 -0.29
N MET A 21 -1.93 8.91 -1.13
CA MET A 21 -1.75 7.46 -0.95
C MET A 21 -0.29 7.03 -1.13
N MET A 22 0.45 7.66 -2.06
CA MET A 22 1.90 7.41 -2.22
C MET A 22 2.68 7.82 -0.97
N ASP A 23 2.36 8.98 -0.38
CA ASP A 23 2.96 9.45 0.88
C ASP A 23 2.62 8.48 2.04
N ASP A 24 1.37 8.00 2.11
CA ASP A 24 0.95 7.01 3.09
C ASP A 24 1.70 5.67 2.91
N HIS A 25 1.90 5.21 1.67
CA HIS A 25 2.66 4.00 1.36
C HIS A 25 4.14 4.10 1.76
N GLU A 26 4.78 5.25 1.54
CA GLU A 26 6.14 5.49 2.00
C GLU A 26 6.23 5.41 3.53
N ALA A 27 5.30 6.08 4.22
CA ALA A 27 5.23 6.07 5.68
C ALA A 27 4.96 4.66 6.25
N GLU A 28 4.14 3.84 5.60
CA GLU A 28 3.95 2.44 5.98
C GLU A 28 5.22 1.61 5.74
N GLY A 29 5.94 1.83 4.64
CA GLY A 29 7.23 1.19 4.39
C GLY A 29 8.24 1.45 5.51
N GLU A 30 8.35 2.70 5.97
CA GLU A 30 9.21 3.06 7.11
C GLU A 30 8.78 2.37 8.41
N ARG A 31 7.47 2.22 8.65
CA ARG A 31 6.94 1.49 9.81
C ARG A 31 7.34 0.02 9.76
N PHE A 32 7.28 -0.62 8.60
CA PHE A 32 7.67 -2.03 8.46
C PHE A 32 9.17 -2.26 8.61
N VAL A 33 10.01 -1.34 8.12
CA VAL A 33 11.45 -1.35 8.44
C VAL A 33 11.66 -1.34 9.96
N ARG A 34 10.96 -0.47 10.68
CA ARG A 34 11.06 -0.40 12.14
C ARG A 34 10.54 -1.66 12.85
N ILE A 35 9.47 -2.26 12.34
CA ILE A 35 8.92 -3.52 12.86
C ILE A 35 9.91 -4.67 12.67
N ALA A 36 10.52 -4.78 11.48
CA ALA A 36 11.55 -5.78 11.21
C ALA A 36 12.74 -5.63 12.18
N GLU A 37 13.24 -4.42 12.41
CA GLU A 37 14.30 -4.17 13.40
C GLU A 37 13.91 -4.61 14.82
N LEU A 38 12.71 -4.24 15.28
CA LEU A 38 12.23 -4.55 16.63
C LEU A 38 11.96 -6.04 16.84
N SER A 39 11.62 -6.76 15.76
CA SER A 39 11.33 -8.19 15.78
C SER A 39 12.54 -9.07 15.47
N ASN A 40 13.73 -8.47 15.32
CA ASN A 40 14.94 -9.16 14.85
C ASN A 40 14.67 -9.91 13.53
N ASP A 41 14.18 -9.17 12.53
CA ASP A 41 13.75 -9.70 11.23
C ASP A 41 12.75 -10.85 11.38
N TYR A 42 11.71 -10.62 12.19
CA TYR A 42 10.65 -11.59 12.48
C TYR A 42 11.16 -12.93 13.05
N THR A 43 12.35 -12.96 13.64
CA THR A 43 12.97 -14.18 14.18
C THR A 43 12.60 -14.37 15.65
N PRO A 44 11.79 -15.38 16.01
CA PRO A 44 11.46 -15.66 17.39
C PRO A 44 12.66 -16.23 18.16
N PRO A 45 12.81 -15.95 19.47
CA PRO A 45 13.83 -16.58 20.31
C PRO A 45 13.59 -18.09 20.45
N GLU A 46 14.62 -18.85 20.84
CA GLU A 46 14.57 -20.32 20.93
C GLU A 46 13.48 -20.83 21.87
N ASP A 47 13.23 -20.12 22.98
CA ASP A 47 12.25 -20.46 24.00
C ASP A 47 10.85 -19.87 23.75
N ALA A 48 10.64 -19.22 22.60
CA ALA A 48 9.34 -18.67 22.23
C ALA A 48 8.26 -19.75 22.19
N CYS A 49 7.11 -19.46 22.82
CA CYS A 49 5.93 -20.31 22.73
C CYS A 49 5.37 -20.30 21.29
N ASN A 50 4.55 -21.30 20.96
CA ASN A 50 3.97 -21.43 19.62
C ASN A 50 3.17 -20.20 19.19
N THR A 51 2.41 -19.58 20.09
CA THR A 51 1.65 -18.36 19.77
C THR A 51 2.56 -17.23 19.31
N TYR A 52 3.67 -16.99 20.00
CA TYR A 52 4.63 -15.95 19.63
C TYR A 52 5.24 -16.20 18.24
N ARG A 53 5.64 -17.45 17.98
CA ARG A 53 6.20 -17.88 16.68
C ARG A 53 5.21 -17.64 15.54
N VAL A 54 3.95 -18.06 15.73
CA VAL A 54 2.88 -17.86 14.76
C VAL A 54 2.60 -16.37 14.54
N THR A 55 2.58 -15.57 15.61
CA THR A 55 2.37 -14.12 15.49
C THR A 55 3.44 -13.44 14.64
N LEU A 56 4.73 -13.74 14.85
CA LEU A 56 5.79 -13.17 14.01
C LEU A 56 5.72 -13.66 12.57
N ALA A 57 5.38 -14.92 12.33
CA ALA A 57 5.20 -15.46 10.98
C ALA A 57 4.05 -14.76 10.23
N LEU A 58 2.89 -14.58 10.88
CA LEU A 58 1.75 -13.87 10.30
C LEU A 58 2.05 -12.38 10.06
N LEU A 59 2.87 -11.76 10.92
CA LEU A 59 3.27 -10.38 10.71
C LEU A 59 4.21 -10.23 9.50
N LYS A 60 5.12 -11.18 9.30
CA LYS A 60 5.97 -11.24 8.10
C LYS A 60 5.15 -11.44 6.82
N GLU A 61 4.17 -12.35 6.87
CA GLU A 61 3.23 -12.58 5.75
C GLU A 61 2.44 -11.32 5.43
N PHE A 62 1.95 -10.61 6.46
CA PHE A 62 1.27 -9.34 6.28
C PHE A 62 2.15 -8.27 5.61
N GLU A 63 3.43 -8.16 6.00
CA GLU A 63 4.39 -7.25 5.36
C GLU A 63 4.59 -7.61 3.87
N ASP A 64 4.73 -8.89 3.54
CA ASP A 64 4.89 -9.34 2.15
C ASP A 64 3.66 -9.04 1.29
N ASP A 65 2.46 -9.28 1.84
CA ASP A 65 1.20 -8.94 1.18
C ASP A 65 1.04 -7.43 1.01
N LEU A 66 1.45 -6.63 2.01
CA LEU A 66 1.42 -5.18 1.92
C LEU A 66 2.38 -4.67 0.83
N HIS A 67 3.60 -5.22 0.73
CA HIS A 67 4.51 -4.87 -0.36
C HIS A 67 3.92 -5.18 -1.73
N MET A 68 3.25 -6.32 -1.88
CA MET A 68 2.56 -6.67 -3.12
C MET A 68 1.42 -5.69 -3.42
N HIS A 69 0.60 -5.37 -2.42
CA HIS A 69 -0.47 -4.39 -2.53
C HIS A 69 0.05 -3.03 -3.01
N VAL A 70 1.05 -2.47 -2.33
CA VAL A 70 1.68 -1.20 -2.69
C VAL A 70 2.28 -1.25 -4.09
N HIS A 71 2.91 -2.38 -4.47
CA HIS A 71 3.46 -2.54 -5.82
C HIS A 71 2.38 -2.46 -6.90
N LEU A 72 1.28 -3.21 -6.71
CA LEU A 72 0.15 -3.22 -7.64
C LEU A 72 -0.49 -1.84 -7.76
N GLU A 73 -0.64 -1.13 -6.66
CA GLU A 73 -1.22 0.21 -6.67
C GLU A 73 -0.29 1.24 -7.34
N ASN A 74 0.93 1.39 -6.83
CA ASN A 74 1.88 2.42 -7.26
C ASN A 74 2.33 2.23 -8.72
N ASN A 75 2.51 0.99 -9.15
CA ASN A 75 3.14 0.70 -10.44
C ASN A 75 2.16 0.27 -11.52
N ILE A 76 0.91 -0.08 -11.17
CA ILE A 76 -0.07 -0.58 -12.14
C ILE A 76 -1.37 0.22 -12.07
N LEU A 77 -2.02 0.27 -10.91
CA LEU A 77 -3.35 0.87 -10.79
C LEU A 77 -3.32 2.40 -10.94
N PHE A 78 -2.48 3.08 -10.17
CA PHE A 78 -2.41 4.54 -10.17
C PHE A 78 -1.98 5.11 -11.53
N PRO A 79 -0.95 4.58 -12.23
CA PRO A 79 -0.62 5.05 -13.57
C PRO A 79 -1.79 4.93 -14.56
N LYS A 80 -2.53 3.80 -14.51
CA LYS A 80 -3.70 3.57 -15.38
C LYS A 80 -4.86 4.50 -15.05
N ALA A 81 -5.09 4.80 -13.76
CA ALA A 81 -6.13 5.73 -13.34
C ALA A 81 -5.84 7.15 -13.85
N ILE A 82 -4.57 7.59 -13.77
CA ILE A 82 -4.13 8.90 -14.29
C ILE A 82 -4.26 8.97 -15.82
N GLU A 83 -3.93 7.89 -16.53
CA GLU A 83 -4.12 7.81 -17.98
C GLU A 83 -5.60 7.88 -18.36
N MET A 84 -6.45 7.10 -17.67
CA MET A 84 -7.90 7.09 -17.91
C MET A 84 -8.56 8.45 -17.67
N GLU A 85 -8.17 9.19 -16.62
CA GLU A 85 -8.68 10.55 -16.41
C GLU A 85 -8.39 11.45 -17.62
N LYS A 86 -7.19 11.37 -18.21
CA LYS A 86 -6.82 12.18 -19.38
C LYS A 86 -7.65 11.85 -20.62
N GLU A 87 -8.12 10.61 -20.76
CA GLU A 87 -8.99 10.19 -21.87
C GLU A 87 -10.44 10.66 -21.70
N LEU A 88 -10.88 10.89 -20.45
CA LEU A 88 -12.24 11.29 -20.10
C LEU A 88 -12.41 12.82 -19.90
N SER A 89 -11.30 13.56 -19.82
CA SER A 89 -11.24 15.00 -19.57
C SER A 89 -11.38 15.86 -20.81
#